data_AF-A0A068S468-F1
#
_entry.id   AF-A0A068S468-F1
#
_cell.length_a   1.000
_cell.length_b   1.000
_cell.length_c   1.000
_cell.angle_alpha   90.00
_cell.angle_beta   90.00
_cell.angle_gamma   90.00
#
_symmetry.space_group_name_H-M   'P 1'
#
loop_
_entity.id
_entity.type
_entity.pdbx_description
1 polymer ?
#
loop_
_entity_poly.entity_id
_entity_poly.type
_entity_poly.pdbx_seq_one_letter_code
_entity_poly.pdbx_strand_id
1 'polypeptide(L)'
;MRGIVIFSGSSHQNLTQHICQRLSCEPGKSFLSKFSNNETRVELYESVREQEVYIVQSGCGHVNNNLMELLIMIQACKTASARKVTAVIPCFPYSRQPDVPYKRSGAPLTRAPPMTVPSTPHDTVPSTPKEQASNVNNYENTLADAIEHMRLKGPWNEAPTQPDANGYRQWVARSGTLVAELLMCAGADHIITLDLHDPQFQGYFDCPVDNMSSLPIMIKYIQHNIPDFEEAVIVSPDAGGAKRATAIAEKLQMDFALIHKERRRPDKPQKHDLMLVGDVRDRVCILIDDMLDTSFTVTKAAKLLHENGATKIYALVTHGVMSGDALERIEKSYLDKVIVSDSVPQEDHTRKCSKISTFTIAPLFAEAIRRIHNGESVSMLFDPNYELF
;
A
#
# COMPACT_ATOMS: atom_id res chain seq x y z
N MET A 1 -26.54 4.42 15.00
CA MET A 1 -27.16 4.93 13.74
C MET A 1 -28.13 3.89 13.19
N ARG A 2 -29.27 4.28 12.63
CA ARG A 2 -30.20 3.33 11.97
C ARG A 2 -29.79 3.19 10.50
N GLY A 3 -29.90 2.00 9.91
CA GLY A 3 -29.64 1.84 8.48
C GLY A 3 -28.19 1.53 8.11
N ILE A 4 -27.30 1.35 9.07
CA ILE A 4 -25.87 1.06 8.87
C ILE A 4 -25.48 -0.30 9.46
N VAL A 5 -24.71 -1.08 8.72
CA VAL A 5 -24.08 -2.32 9.17
C VAL A 5 -22.60 -2.28 8.80
N ILE A 6 -21.71 -2.60 9.75
CA ILE A 6 -20.26 -2.58 9.52
C ILE A 6 -19.68 -3.96 9.78
N PHE A 7 -19.22 -4.65 8.74
CA PHE A 7 -18.52 -5.92 8.90
C PHE A 7 -17.00 -5.72 8.93
N SER A 8 -16.33 -6.58 9.70
CA SER A 8 -14.89 -6.73 9.62
C SER A 8 -14.55 -7.92 8.74
N GLY A 9 -13.59 -7.75 7.82
CA GLY A 9 -12.85 -8.88 7.28
C GLY A 9 -11.86 -9.45 8.31
N SER A 10 -11.16 -10.54 7.95
CA SER A 10 -10.19 -11.21 8.82
C SER A 10 -8.97 -10.34 9.15
N SER A 11 -8.65 -9.33 8.33
CA SER A 11 -7.47 -8.49 8.56
C SER A 11 -7.65 -7.43 9.65
N HIS A 12 -8.85 -6.86 9.87
CA HIS A 12 -9.01 -5.61 10.64
C HIS A 12 -10.11 -5.66 11.71
N GLN A 13 -10.14 -6.73 12.51
CA GLN A 13 -11.11 -6.87 13.60
C GLN A 13 -11.00 -5.73 14.64
N ASN A 14 -9.78 -5.41 15.08
CA ASN A 14 -9.53 -4.37 16.08
C ASN A 14 -9.89 -2.96 15.56
N LEU A 15 -9.47 -2.61 14.34
CA LEU A 15 -9.82 -1.33 13.73
C LEU A 15 -11.34 -1.20 13.55
N THR A 16 -12.02 -2.27 13.11
CA THR A 16 -13.48 -2.27 12.95
C THR A 16 -14.18 -2.04 14.29
N GLN A 17 -13.72 -2.69 15.36
CA GLN A 17 -14.24 -2.47 16.71
C GLN A 17 -14.09 -1.00 17.15
N HIS A 18 -12.91 -0.41 16.95
CA HIS A 18 -12.69 1.01 17.30
C HIS A 18 -13.57 1.96 16.47
N ILE A 19 -13.77 1.68 15.19
CA ILE A 19 -14.70 2.45 14.33
C ILE A 19 -16.13 2.34 14.87
N CYS A 20 -16.59 1.12 15.19
CA CYS A 20 -17.94 0.86 15.67
C CYS A 20 -18.20 1.51 17.05
N GLN A 21 -17.22 1.45 17.96
CA GLN A 21 -17.28 2.14 19.26
C GLN A 21 -17.51 3.65 19.09
N ARG A 22 -16.78 4.30 18.16
CA ARG A 22 -16.95 5.73 17.87
C ARG A 22 -18.31 6.05 17.24
N LEU A 23 -18.85 5.14 16.43
CA LEU A 23 -20.17 5.28 15.82
C LEU A 23 -21.32 4.86 16.73
N SER A 24 -21.01 4.41 17.96
CA SER A 24 -21.98 3.86 18.91
C SER A 24 -22.84 2.77 18.28
N CYS A 25 -22.19 1.83 17.57
CA CYS A 25 -22.81 0.64 17.01
C CYS A 25 -21.94 -0.60 17.28
N GLU A 26 -22.50 -1.77 17.05
CA GLU A 26 -21.77 -3.04 17.14
C GLU A 26 -21.33 -3.49 15.74
N PRO A 27 -20.17 -4.15 15.61
CA PRO A 27 -19.79 -4.81 14.37
C PRO A 27 -20.81 -5.88 13.96
N GLY A 28 -21.02 -6.01 12.67
CA GLY A 28 -21.88 -7.02 12.12
C GLY A 28 -21.34 -8.44 12.35
N LYS A 29 -22.23 -9.39 12.59
CA LYS A 29 -21.94 -10.80 12.84
C LYS A 29 -21.71 -11.52 11.52
N SER A 30 -20.46 -11.93 11.31
CA SER A 30 -20.06 -12.78 10.20
C SER A 30 -19.15 -13.91 10.66
N PHE A 31 -19.18 -15.03 9.96
CA PHE A 31 -18.22 -16.12 10.12
C PHE A 31 -17.31 -16.21 8.91
N LEU A 32 -16.02 -16.06 9.18
CA LEU A 32 -14.95 -16.09 8.19
C LEU A 32 -14.03 -17.26 8.52
N SER A 33 -13.84 -18.17 7.56
CA SER A 33 -12.96 -19.33 7.74
C SER A 33 -12.39 -19.78 6.39
N LYS A 34 -11.50 -20.78 6.43
CA LYS A 34 -11.02 -21.46 5.24
C LYS A 34 -11.42 -22.93 5.26
N PHE A 35 -11.83 -23.45 4.11
CA PHE A 35 -11.95 -24.90 3.92
C PHE A 35 -10.56 -25.56 3.93
N SER A 36 -10.53 -26.89 4.06
CA SER A 36 -9.27 -27.65 4.11
C SER A 36 -8.40 -27.49 2.85
N ASN A 37 -8.99 -27.11 1.72
CA ASN A 37 -8.29 -26.81 0.47
C ASN A 37 -7.89 -25.32 0.31
N ASN A 38 -8.01 -24.52 1.38
CA ASN A 38 -7.71 -23.08 1.45
C ASN A 38 -8.71 -22.12 0.77
N GLU A 39 -9.82 -22.61 0.23
CA GLU A 39 -10.91 -21.75 -0.24
C GLU A 39 -11.54 -20.96 0.92
N THR A 40 -11.87 -19.70 0.65
CA THR A 40 -12.45 -18.80 1.65
C THR A 40 -13.95 -19.06 1.81
N ARG A 41 -14.41 -19.22 3.05
CA ARG A 41 -15.82 -19.33 3.43
C ARG A 41 -16.26 -18.08 4.16
N VAL A 42 -17.37 -17.50 3.72
CA VAL A 42 -17.99 -16.31 4.31
C VAL A 42 -19.46 -16.60 4.57
N GLU A 43 -19.93 -16.33 5.80
CA GLU A 43 -21.33 -16.39 6.17
C GLU A 43 -21.73 -15.13 6.94
N LEU A 44 -22.86 -14.52 6.56
CA LEU A 44 -23.43 -13.37 7.26
C LEU A 44 -24.55 -13.86 8.19
N TYR A 45 -24.51 -13.47 9.46
CA TYR A 45 -25.49 -13.87 10.48
C TYR A 45 -26.44 -12.75 10.90
N GLU A 46 -26.55 -11.72 10.07
CA GLU A 46 -27.53 -10.66 10.24
C GLU A 46 -28.10 -10.20 8.89
N SER A 47 -29.29 -9.62 8.95
CA SER A 47 -29.96 -9.09 7.77
C SER A 47 -29.32 -7.78 7.35
N VAL A 48 -28.78 -7.75 6.13
CA VAL A 48 -28.27 -6.54 5.48
C VAL A 48 -29.27 -5.91 4.50
N ARG A 49 -30.48 -6.48 4.40
CA ARG A 49 -31.49 -6.04 3.44
C ARG A 49 -31.86 -4.57 3.64
N GLU A 50 -31.82 -3.79 2.56
CA GLU A 50 -32.04 -2.34 2.52
C GLU A 50 -31.09 -1.51 3.43
N GLN A 51 -30.03 -2.12 3.97
CA GLN A 51 -29.03 -1.44 4.80
C GLN A 51 -27.89 -0.87 3.94
N GLU A 52 -27.23 0.18 4.45
CA GLU A 52 -25.89 0.55 3.99
C GLU A 52 -24.85 -0.28 4.72
N VAL A 53 -24.09 -1.04 3.94
CA VAL A 53 -23.07 -1.94 4.46
C VAL A 53 -21.69 -1.34 4.22
N TYR A 54 -20.84 -1.37 5.25
CA TYR A 54 -19.43 -1.03 5.17
C TYR A 54 -18.61 -2.27 5.52
N ILE A 55 -17.66 -2.64 4.66
CA ILE A 55 -16.82 -3.83 4.89
C ILE A 55 -15.38 -3.36 5.06
N VAL A 56 -14.84 -3.48 6.27
CA VAL A 56 -13.49 -3.04 6.62
C VAL A 56 -12.51 -4.19 6.41
N GLN A 57 -11.67 -4.07 5.38
CA GLN A 57 -10.63 -5.05 5.06
C GLN A 57 -9.47 -4.37 4.36
N SER A 58 -8.24 -4.64 4.80
CA SER A 58 -7.04 -4.09 4.19
C SER A 58 -6.30 -5.13 3.35
N GLY A 59 -5.58 -4.64 2.33
CA GLY A 59 -4.79 -5.42 1.39
C GLY A 59 -3.39 -5.78 1.89
N CYS A 60 -3.25 -6.28 3.12
CA CYS A 60 -1.96 -6.55 3.76
C CYS A 60 -1.80 -7.99 4.26
N GLY A 61 -0.58 -8.43 4.56
CA GLY A 61 -0.30 -9.81 5.00
C GLY A 61 -0.53 -10.80 3.85
N HIS A 62 -1.53 -11.68 3.98
CA HIS A 62 -1.93 -12.58 2.89
C HIS A 62 -2.84 -11.85 1.88
N VAL A 63 -2.25 -10.91 1.13
CA VAL A 63 -2.94 -9.96 0.23
C VAL A 63 -4.02 -10.62 -0.64
N ASN A 64 -3.70 -11.72 -1.32
CA ASN A 64 -4.64 -12.45 -2.19
C ASN A 64 -5.84 -13.03 -1.41
N ASN A 65 -5.58 -13.61 -0.24
CA ASN A 65 -6.64 -14.19 0.58
C ASN A 65 -7.58 -13.11 1.09
N ASN A 66 -7.03 -11.99 1.54
CA ASN A 66 -7.81 -10.86 2.05
C ASN A 66 -8.63 -10.18 0.96
N LEU A 67 -8.06 -10.06 -0.25
CA LEU A 67 -8.78 -9.57 -1.43
C LEU A 67 -9.94 -10.51 -1.78
N MET A 68 -9.69 -11.82 -1.90
CA MET A 68 -10.75 -12.78 -2.20
C MET A 68 -11.85 -12.81 -1.13
N GLU A 69 -11.48 -12.74 0.15
CA GLU A 69 -12.45 -12.64 1.24
C GLU A 69 -13.31 -11.38 1.13
N LEU A 70 -12.71 -10.21 0.85
CA LEU A 70 -13.44 -8.97 0.64
C LEU A 70 -14.42 -9.08 -0.53
N LEU A 71 -13.98 -9.61 -1.68
CA LEU A 71 -14.83 -9.79 -2.85
C LEU A 71 -16.04 -10.69 -2.54
N ILE A 72 -15.82 -11.80 -1.82
CA ILE A 72 -16.90 -12.72 -1.43
C ILE A 72 -17.85 -12.04 -0.44
N MET A 73 -17.35 -11.26 0.52
CA MET A 73 -18.19 -10.51 1.46
C MET A 73 -19.05 -9.46 0.75
N ILE A 74 -18.48 -8.71 -0.19
CA ILE A 74 -19.20 -7.72 -1.01
C ILE A 74 -20.33 -8.43 -1.77
N GLN A 75 -20.01 -9.52 -2.48
CA GLN A 75 -20.97 -10.29 -3.25
C GLN A 75 -22.08 -10.86 -2.36
N ALA A 76 -21.75 -11.38 -1.17
CA ALA A 76 -22.72 -11.89 -0.21
C ALA A 76 -23.70 -10.80 0.25
N CYS A 77 -23.20 -9.60 0.54
CA CYS A 77 -24.04 -8.45 0.92
C CYS A 77 -24.94 -8.00 -0.24
N LYS A 78 -24.41 -7.96 -1.47
CA LYS A 78 -25.17 -7.58 -2.66
C LYS A 78 -26.30 -8.57 -2.96
N THR A 79 -26.02 -9.87 -2.91
CA THR A 79 -27.02 -10.93 -3.07
C THR A 79 -28.07 -10.90 -1.97
N ALA A 80 -27.68 -10.55 -0.74
CA ALA A 80 -28.60 -10.36 0.38
C ALA A 80 -29.38 -9.03 0.35
N SER A 81 -29.40 -8.33 -0.80
CA SER A 81 -30.17 -7.10 -1.05
C SER A 81 -29.76 -5.91 -0.16
N ALA A 82 -28.47 -5.76 0.12
CA ALA A 82 -27.94 -4.52 0.68
C ALA A 82 -28.26 -3.33 -0.25
N ARG A 83 -28.66 -2.19 0.32
CA ARG A 83 -28.97 -0.97 -0.44
C ARG A 83 -27.73 -0.39 -1.09
N LYS A 84 -26.62 -0.40 -0.36
CA LYS A 84 -25.31 0.08 -0.82
C LYS A 84 -24.22 -0.72 -0.11
N VAL A 85 -23.17 -1.12 -0.83
CA VAL A 85 -22.00 -1.78 -0.25
C VAL A 85 -20.77 -0.88 -0.46
N THR A 86 -20.19 -0.41 0.65
CA THR A 86 -18.96 0.39 0.65
C THR A 86 -17.78 -0.47 1.10
N ALA A 87 -16.76 -0.61 0.26
CA ALA A 87 -15.52 -1.28 0.65
C ALA A 87 -14.60 -0.27 1.34
N VAL A 88 -14.27 -0.54 2.60
CA VAL A 88 -13.36 0.29 3.41
C VAL A 88 -12.00 -0.42 3.43
N ILE A 89 -11.04 0.13 2.68
CA ILE A 89 -9.75 -0.51 2.38
C ILE A 89 -8.61 0.40 2.86
N PRO A 90 -8.21 0.34 4.14
CA PRO A 90 -7.19 1.23 4.69
C PRO A 90 -5.85 1.17 3.95
N CYS A 91 -5.34 -0.01 3.60
CA CYS A 91 -4.17 -0.14 2.70
C CYS A 91 -4.62 -0.83 1.41
N PHE A 92 -4.62 -0.09 0.31
CA PHE A 92 -5.12 -0.57 -0.97
C PHE A 92 -4.14 -1.59 -1.61
N PRO A 93 -4.59 -2.82 -1.92
CA PRO A 93 -3.72 -3.86 -2.47
C PRO A 93 -3.28 -3.53 -3.91
N TYR A 94 -2.08 -3.96 -4.30
CA TYR A 94 -1.53 -3.79 -5.66
C TYR A 94 -1.33 -2.33 -6.13
N SER A 95 -1.52 -1.33 -5.28
CA SER A 95 -1.39 0.11 -5.62
C SER A 95 0.03 0.55 -6.01
N ARG A 96 1.06 -0.23 -5.72
CA ARG A 96 2.46 0.08 -6.05
C ARG A 96 2.95 -0.48 -7.39
N GLN A 97 2.15 -1.30 -8.06
CA GLN A 97 2.57 -1.89 -9.33
C GLN A 97 2.40 -0.87 -10.46
N PRO A 98 3.47 -0.49 -11.17
CA PRO A 98 3.37 0.52 -12.22
C PRO A 98 2.61 0.00 -13.44
N ASP A 99 1.75 0.83 -14.03
CA ASP A 99 1.00 0.52 -15.25
C ASP A 99 1.85 0.54 -16.54
N VAL A 100 3.15 0.84 -16.39
CA VAL A 100 4.14 0.86 -17.45
C VAL A 100 5.36 0.03 -17.07
N PRO A 101 5.97 -0.69 -18.03
CA PRO A 101 7.21 -1.43 -17.78
C PRO A 101 8.27 -0.52 -17.19
N TYR A 102 9.04 -1.07 -16.27
CA TYR A 102 9.88 -0.32 -15.37
C TYR A 102 11.28 -0.95 -15.30
N LYS A 103 12.34 -0.15 -15.42
CA LYS A 103 13.72 -0.66 -15.22
C LYS A 103 13.96 -0.95 -13.73
N ARG A 104 14.99 -1.71 -13.34
CA ARG A 104 15.39 -1.88 -11.91
C ARG A 104 15.70 -0.56 -11.14
N SER A 105 15.63 0.62 -11.78
CA SER A 105 16.31 1.87 -11.38
C SER A 105 15.47 3.10 -11.01
N GLY A 106 14.14 3.03 -10.95
CA GLY A 106 13.23 4.21 -10.79
C GLY A 106 12.62 4.90 -12.05
N ALA A 107 13.00 4.61 -13.32
CA ALA A 107 12.42 5.19 -14.54
C ALA A 107 11.42 4.29 -15.37
N PRO A 108 10.28 4.84 -15.83
CA PRO A 108 9.39 4.22 -16.82
C PRO A 108 10.08 3.91 -18.15
N LEU A 109 9.79 2.77 -18.77
CA LEU A 109 10.37 2.36 -20.05
C LEU A 109 9.74 3.04 -21.27
N THR A 110 8.49 3.49 -21.19
CA THR A 110 7.75 4.17 -22.28
C THR A 110 6.57 4.98 -21.73
N ARG A 111 6.13 6.04 -22.46
CA ARG A 111 4.87 6.76 -22.19
C ARG A 111 3.68 5.78 -22.14
N ALA A 112 2.74 6.04 -21.23
CA ALA A 112 1.51 5.26 -21.09
C ALA A 112 0.78 5.15 -22.44
N PRO A 113 0.21 3.98 -22.80
CA PRO A 113 -0.60 3.86 -24.01
C PRO A 113 -1.84 4.78 -23.91
N PRO A 114 -2.34 5.35 -25.02
CA PRO A 114 -3.67 5.96 -25.02
C PRO A 114 -4.73 4.91 -24.63
N MET A 115 -5.80 5.36 -23.97
CA MET A 115 -6.92 4.51 -23.54
C MET A 115 -7.45 3.69 -24.73
N THR A 116 -7.58 2.39 -24.56
CA THR A 116 -8.05 1.47 -25.60
C THR A 116 -9.50 1.80 -25.97
N VAL A 117 -9.73 2.18 -27.22
CA VAL A 117 -11.06 2.14 -27.83
C VAL A 117 -11.59 0.69 -27.84
N PRO A 118 -12.90 0.48 -27.67
CA PRO A 118 -13.48 -0.87 -27.64
C PRO A 118 -13.23 -1.57 -28.98
N SER A 119 -12.37 -2.59 -28.97
CA SER A 119 -12.12 -3.44 -30.14
C SER A 119 -13.15 -4.57 -30.19
N THR A 120 -13.95 -4.62 -31.25
CA THR A 120 -14.72 -5.82 -31.59
C THR A 120 -13.75 -6.98 -31.88
N PRO A 121 -14.00 -8.20 -31.38
CA PRO A 121 -13.12 -9.32 -31.63
C PRO A 121 -13.22 -9.72 -33.10
N HIS A 122 -12.10 -9.68 -33.82
CA HIS A 122 -11.96 -10.40 -35.09
C HIS A 122 -11.31 -11.75 -34.80
N ASP A 123 -11.90 -12.80 -35.39
CA ASP A 123 -11.51 -14.19 -35.23
C ASP A 123 -10.01 -14.41 -35.50
N THR A 124 -9.24 -14.71 -34.46
CA THR A 124 -7.88 -15.23 -34.58
C THR A 124 -7.91 -16.74 -34.69
N VAL A 125 -7.51 -17.26 -35.86
CA VAL A 125 -7.26 -18.70 -36.06
C VAL A 125 -5.88 -19.05 -35.47
N PRO A 126 -5.73 -20.14 -34.70
CA PRO A 126 -4.43 -20.57 -34.18
C PRO A 126 -3.50 -21.05 -35.31
N SER A 127 -2.26 -20.58 -35.32
CA SER A 127 -1.23 -21.06 -36.26
C SER A 127 -0.73 -22.46 -35.88
N THR A 128 -0.75 -23.39 -36.85
CA THR A 128 -0.23 -24.75 -36.70
C THR A 128 1.30 -24.75 -36.54
N PRO A 129 1.90 -25.56 -35.65
CA PRO A 129 3.36 -25.63 -35.50
C PRO A 129 4.02 -26.28 -36.72
N LYS A 130 5.15 -25.72 -37.20
CA LYS A 130 6.02 -26.37 -38.19
C LYS A 130 7.02 -27.30 -37.48
N GLU A 131 7.20 -28.51 -38.01
CA GLU A 131 8.20 -29.48 -37.55
C GLU A 131 9.63 -28.91 -37.69
N GLN A 132 10.41 -28.99 -36.61
CA GLN A 132 11.86 -28.76 -36.63
C GLN A 132 12.56 -30.11 -36.64
N ALA A 133 13.48 -30.29 -37.59
CA ALA A 133 14.28 -31.49 -37.75
C ALA A 133 15.18 -31.75 -36.53
N SER A 134 15.20 -33.00 -36.07
CA SER A 134 15.98 -33.51 -34.94
C SER A 134 17.47 -33.61 -35.28
N ASN A 135 18.32 -32.91 -34.53
CA ASN A 135 19.72 -33.29 -34.36
C ASN A 135 19.93 -33.77 -32.92
N VAL A 136 19.97 -35.09 -32.78
CA VAL A 136 20.33 -35.80 -31.55
C VAL A 136 21.85 -35.88 -31.53
N ASN A 137 22.50 -35.25 -30.55
CA ASN A 137 23.71 -35.71 -29.85
C ASN A 137 24.28 -34.61 -28.92
N ASN A 138 24.61 -34.99 -27.68
CA ASN A 138 25.23 -34.23 -26.56
C ASN A 138 24.30 -33.75 -25.42
N TYR A 139 23.65 -34.70 -24.71
CA TYR A 139 22.76 -34.39 -23.58
C TYR A 139 23.09 -35.07 -22.23
N GLU A 140 24.34 -35.51 -21.98
CA GLU A 140 24.65 -36.14 -20.68
C GLU A 140 25.53 -35.31 -19.74
N ASN A 141 26.30 -34.32 -20.24
CA ASN A 141 27.16 -33.48 -19.38
C ASN A 141 26.63 -32.05 -19.13
N THR A 142 25.51 -31.65 -19.71
CA THR A 142 24.93 -30.30 -19.53
C THR A 142 23.74 -30.27 -18.57
N LEU A 143 23.13 -31.43 -18.29
CA LEU A 143 21.93 -31.49 -17.46
C LEU A 143 22.25 -31.36 -15.97
N ALA A 144 23.37 -31.93 -15.51
CA ALA A 144 23.81 -31.80 -14.11
C ALA A 144 24.16 -30.34 -13.77
N ASP A 145 24.95 -29.68 -14.62
CA ASP A 145 25.29 -28.26 -14.47
C ASP A 145 24.06 -27.34 -14.59
N ALA A 146 23.12 -27.65 -15.50
CA ALA A 146 21.87 -26.91 -15.64
C ALA A 146 20.94 -27.10 -14.43
N ILE A 147 20.88 -28.30 -13.85
CA ILE A 147 20.09 -28.59 -12.64
C ILE A 147 20.70 -27.88 -11.42
N GLU A 148 22.02 -27.83 -11.30
CA GLU A 148 22.69 -27.13 -10.20
C GLU A 148 22.55 -25.60 -10.31
N HIS A 149 22.61 -25.06 -11.54
CA HIS A 149 22.28 -23.67 -11.82
C HIS A 149 20.81 -23.31 -11.55
N MET A 150 19.86 -24.19 -11.89
CA MET A 150 18.43 -24.01 -11.62
C MET A 150 18.09 -24.15 -10.13
N ARG A 151 18.83 -24.97 -9.37
CA ARG A 151 18.62 -25.15 -7.92
C ARG A 151 19.06 -23.95 -7.11
N LEU A 152 20.10 -23.23 -7.55
CA LEU A 152 20.66 -22.08 -6.84
C LEU A 152 20.07 -20.73 -7.30
N LYS A 153 19.46 -20.66 -8.50
CA LYS A 153 18.81 -19.47 -9.03
C LYS A 153 17.50 -19.86 -9.69
N GLY A 154 16.39 -19.73 -8.97
CA GLY A 154 15.06 -19.97 -9.55
C GLY A 154 14.81 -19.15 -10.83
N PRO A 155 13.96 -19.63 -11.75
CA PRO A 155 13.78 -19.07 -13.10
C PRO A 155 13.14 -17.66 -13.14
N TRP A 156 12.87 -17.07 -11.98
CA TRP A 156 12.09 -15.83 -11.83
C TRP A 156 12.94 -14.59 -11.47
N ASN A 157 14.27 -14.72 -11.37
CA ASN A 157 15.09 -13.67 -10.75
C ASN A 157 15.67 -12.61 -11.70
N GLU A 158 15.52 -12.76 -13.02
CA GLU A 158 15.96 -11.75 -13.98
C GLU A 158 14.87 -11.49 -15.02
N ALA A 159 14.10 -10.41 -14.81
CA ALA A 159 13.25 -9.87 -15.86
C ALA A 159 14.14 -9.45 -17.05
N PRO A 160 13.80 -9.86 -18.29
CA PRO A 160 14.57 -9.46 -19.46
C PRO A 160 14.62 -7.93 -19.56
N THR A 161 15.83 -7.39 -19.63
CA THR A 161 16.09 -5.93 -19.56
C THR A 161 16.07 -5.23 -20.91
N GLN A 162 15.87 -5.98 -22.00
CA GLN A 162 15.80 -5.48 -23.36
C GLN A 162 14.54 -6.03 -24.05
N PRO A 163 13.92 -5.25 -24.98
CA PRO A 163 12.95 -5.82 -25.90
C PRO A 163 13.58 -7.02 -26.61
N ASP A 164 12.80 -8.06 -26.89
CA ASP A 164 13.32 -9.19 -27.61
C ASP A 164 13.85 -8.74 -29.00
N ALA A 165 14.73 -9.54 -29.60
CA ALA A 165 15.31 -9.24 -30.91
C ALA A 165 14.25 -9.10 -32.04
N ASN A 166 12.99 -9.45 -31.76
CA ASN A 166 11.85 -9.40 -32.67
C ASN A 166 10.98 -8.13 -32.49
N GLY A 167 11.35 -7.20 -31.60
CA GLY A 167 10.59 -5.97 -31.37
C GLY A 167 9.27 -6.18 -30.62
N TYR A 168 9.11 -7.29 -29.90
CA TYR A 168 7.95 -7.56 -29.06
C TYR A 168 7.87 -6.55 -27.91
N ARG A 169 6.72 -5.89 -27.83
CA ARG A 169 6.43 -4.96 -26.74
C ARG A 169 6.10 -5.75 -25.48
N GLN A 170 6.88 -5.52 -24.41
CA GLN A 170 6.56 -6.08 -23.10
C GLN A 170 5.22 -5.52 -22.60
N TRP A 171 4.27 -6.42 -22.36
CA TRP A 171 3.02 -6.09 -21.67
C TRP A 171 3.21 -6.26 -20.17
N VAL A 172 2.77 -5.27 -19.41
CA VAL A 172 2.75 -5.32 -17.94
C VAL A 172 1.29 -5.34 -17.51
N ALA A 173 0.97 -6.29 -16.64
CA ALA A 173 -0.36 -6.38 -16.06
C ALA A 173 -0.65 -5.11 -15.26
N ARG A 174 -1.80 -4.48 -15.54
CA ARG A 174 -2.31 -3.36 -14.75
C ARG A 174 -3.06 -3.90 -13.55
N SER A 175 -2.32 -4.45 -12.59
CA SER A 175 -2.92 -5.15 -11.44
C SER A 175 -3.83 -4.24 -10.62
N GLY A 176 -3.50 -2.95 -10.52
CA GLY A 176 -4.35 -1.94 -9.90
C GLY A 176 -5.73 -1.83 -10.56
N THR A 177 -5.75 -1.70 -11.88
CA THR A 177 -7.00 -1.66 -12.67
C THR A 177 -7.79 -2.96 -12.52
N LEU A 178 -7.14 -4.13 -12.59
CA LEU A 178 -7.79 -5.42 -12.39
C LEU A 178 -8.46 -5.50 -11.01
N VAL A 179 -7.78 -5.06 -9.95
CA VAL A 179 -8.34 -5.06 -8.59
C VAL A 179 -9.55 -4.14 -8.49
N ALA A 180 -9.51 -2.96 -9.10
CA ALA A 180 -10.64 -2.03 -9.14
C ALA A 180 -11.85 -2.67 -9.86
N GLU A 181 -11.62 -3.27 -11.03
CA GLU A 181 -12.65 -3.99 -11.79
C GLU A 181 -13.25 -5.15 -11.00
N LEU A 182 -12.44 -5.93 -10.29
CA LEU A 182 -12.92 -7.03 -9.45
C LEU A 182 -13.82 -6.53 -8.31
N LEU A 183 -13.43 -5.45 -7.63
CA LEU A 183 -14.24 -4.85 -6.54
C LEU A 183 -15.60 -4.36 -7.06
N MET A 184 -15.61 -3.66 -8.19
CA MET A 184 -16.84 -3.20 -8.83
C MET A 184 -17.71 -4.36 -9.32
N CYS A 185 -17.10 -5.37 -9.94
CA CYS A 185 -17.79 -6.57 -10.41
C CYS A 185 -18.42 -7.38 -9.27
N ALA A 186 -17.75 -7.48 -8.12
CA ALA A 186 -18.31 -8.10 -6.91
C ALA A 186 -19.51 -7.33 -6.35
N GLY A 187 -19.70 -6.06 -6.73
CA GLY A 187 -20.85 -5.23 -6.37
C GLY A 187 -20.55 -4.10 -5.39
N ALA A 188 -19.30 -3.65 -5.28
CA ALA A 188 -18.97 -2.47 -4.48
C ALA A 188 -19.53 -1.20 -5.15
N ASP A 189 -20.36 -0.47 -4.41
CA ASP A 189 -20.99 0.79 -4.87
C ASP A 189 -20.15 2.02 -4.50
N HIS A 190 -19.17 1.87 -3.60
CA HIS A 190 -18.34 2.94 -3.07
C HIS A 190 -17.04 2.42 -2.45
N ILE A 191 -15.94 3.16 -2.56
CA ILE A 191 -14.66 2.82 -1.94
C ILE A 191 -14.22 3.92 -0.98
N ILE A 192 -13.79 3.55 0.23
CA ILE A 192 -13.06 4.43 1.15
C ILE A 192 -11.67 3.83 1.34
N THR A 193 -10.62 4.61 1.14
CA THR A 193 -9.23 4.15 1.32
C THR A 193 -8.39 5.25 1.98
N LEU A 194 -7.12 4.98 2.27
CA LEU A 194 -6.21 5.92 2.90
C LEU A 194 -4.91 5.99 2.11
N ASP A 195 -4.45 7.21 1.82
CA ASP A 195 -3.15 7.53 1.23
C ASP A 195 -2.71 6.58 0.10
N LEU A 196 -3.54 6.46 -0.95
CA LEU A 196 -3.15 5.76 -2.18
C LEU A 196 -1.74 6.17 -2.63
N HIS A 197 -0.91 5.18 -2.94
CA HIS A 197 0.47 5.38 -3.38
C HIS A 197 0.55 6.29 -4.61
N ASP A 198 -0.34 6.08 -5.57
CA ASP A 198 -0.58 6.99 -6.68
C ASP A 198 -2.05 7.45 -6.64
N PRO A 199 -2.32 8.75 -6.37
CA PRO A 199 -3.67 9.29 -6.34
C PRO A 199 -4.46 9.09 -7.63
N GLN A 200 -3.80 8.86 -8.78
CA GLN A 200 -4.46 8.60 -10.05
C GLN A 200 -5.31 7.32 -10.05
N PHE A 201 -5.06 6.41 -9.11
CA PHE A 201 -5.84 5.17 -8.95
C PHE A 201 -7.32 5.40 -8.72
N GLN A 202 -7.72 6.56 -8.20
CA GLN A 202 -9.15 6.90 -8.08
C GLN A 202 -9.85 6.87 -9.44
N GLY A 203 -9.16 7.25 -10.51
CA GLY A 203 -9.70 7.24 -11.88
C GLY A 203 -9.89 5.85 -12.49
N TYR A 204 -9.53 4.78 -11.78
CA TYR A 204 -9.79 3.39 -12.21
C TYR A 204 -11.14 2.85 -11.74
N PHE A 205 -11.86 3.61 -10.92
CA PHE A 205 -13.18 3.26 -10.45
C PHE A 205 -14.23 4.10 -11.14
N ASP A 206 -15.29 3.45 -11.60
CA ASP A 206 -16.52 4.13 -12.05
C ASP A 206 -17.42 4.52 -10.87
N CYS A 207 -17.25 3.85 -9.73
CA CYS A 207 -17.90 4.23 -8.47
C CYS A 207 -17.10 5.30 -7.72
N PRO A 208 -17.73 6.06 -6.80
CA PRO A 208 -17.00 7.08 -6.06
C PRO A 208 -15.88 6.47 -5.19
N VAL A 209 -14.81 7.22 -4.99
CA VAL A 209 -13.66 6.82 -4.18
C VAL A 209 -13.27 7.97 -3.26
N ASP A 210 -13.44 7.77 -1.95
CA ASP A 210 -12.92 8.65 -0.93
C ASP A 210 -11.52 8.18 -0.51
N ASN A 211 -10.48 8.78 -1.11
CA ASN A 211 -9.10 8.57 -0.67
C ASN A 211 -8.76 9.53 0.46
N MET A 212 -8.90 9.05 1.69
CA MET A 212 -8.59 9.79 2.90
C MET A 212 -7.09 10.09 2.98
N SER A 213 -6.73 11.16 3.71
CA SER A 213 -5.32 11.46 3.99
C SER A 213 -5.03 11.32 5.48
N SER A 214 -3.91 10.68 5.81
CA SER A 214 -3.40 10.60 7.18
C SER A 214 -2.67 11.86 7.64
N LEU A 215 -2.39 12.81 6.73
CA LEU A 215 -1.65 14.05 7.03
C LEU A 215 -2.20 14.78 8.27
N PRO A 216 -3.51 15.06 8.40
CA PRO A 216 -4.09 15.65 9.62
C PRO A 216 -3.75 14.89 10.91
N ILE A 217 -3.79 13.56 10.87
CA ILE A 217 -3.51 12.71 12.04
C ILE A 217 -2.01 12.73 12.36
N MET A 218 -1.15 12.65 11.34
CA MET A 218 0.30 12.72 11.50
C MET A 218 0.75 14.06 12.11
N ILE A 219 0.19 15.18 11.63
CA ILE A 219 0.44 16.51 12.16
C ILE A 219 0.10 16.57 13.65
N LYS A 220 -1.10 16.10 14.03
CA LYS A 220 -1.51 16.04 15.44
C LYS A 220 -0.61 15.11 16.24
N TYR A 221 -0.22 13.97 15.68
CA TYR A 221 0.68 13.04 16.35
C TYR A 221 2.02 13.70 16.69
N ILE A 222 2.63 14.41 15.73
CA ILE A 222 3.89 15.15 15.92
C ILE A 222 3.73 16.16 17.06
N GLN A 223 2.70 17.02 16.99
CA GLN A 223 2.46 18.07 17.99
C GLN A 223 2.28 17.55 19.42
N HIS A 224 1.63 16.39 19.59
CA HIS A 224 1.30 15.86 20.91
C HIS A 224 2.35 14.90 21.49
N ASN A 225 3.16 14.25 20.63
CA ASN A 225 3.99 13.12 21.06
C ASN A 225 5.48 13.31 20.80
N ILE A 226 5.89 14.27 19.97
CA ILE A 226 7.30 14.54 19.71
C ILE A 226 7.70 15.79 20.52
N PRO A 227 8.60 15.65 21.51
CA PRO A 227 9.09 16.78 22.28
C PRO A 227 9.86 17.76 21.39
N ASP A 228 9.69 19.06 21.64
CA ASP A 228 10.39 20.15 20.95
C ASP A 228 10.30 20.02 19.41
N PHE A 229 9.12 19.60 18.91
CA PHE A 229 8.93 19.30 17.51
C PHE A 229 9.15 20.52 16.61
N GLU A 230 8.95 21.73 17.11
CA GLU A 230 9.17 22.98 16.38
C GLU A 230 10.63 23.12 15.91
N GLU A 231 11.57 22.57 16.67
CA GLU A 231 13.01 22.58 16.35
C GLU A 231 13.43 21.36 15.52
N ALA A 232 12.54 20.40 15.27
CA ALA A 232 12.83 19.22 14.47
C ALA A 232 12.82 19.53 12.96
N VAL A 233 13.38 18.62 12.16
CA VAL A 233 13.40 18.67 10.70
C VAL A 233 12.52 17.57 10.13
N ILE A 234 11.58 17.93 9.26
CA ILE A 234 10.83 16.96 8.47
C ILE A 234 11.71 16.48 7.32
N VAL A 235 11.87 15.17 7.17
CA VAL A 235 12.73 14.58 6.16
C VAL A 235 11.93 13.68 5.23
N SER A 236 12.11 13.84 3.91
CA SER A 236 11.62 12.85 2.95
C SER A 236 12.71 11.84 2.57
N PRO A 237 12.44 10.53 2.65
CA PRO A 237 13.45 9.49 2.37
C PRO A 237 13.78 9.35 0.88
N ASP A 238 12.94 9.86 -0.01
CA ASP A 238 13.16 9.92 -1.45
C ASP A 238 12.41 11.10 -2.11
N ALA A 239 12.66 11.31 -3.41
CA ALA A 239 12.05 12.40 -4.16
C ALA A 239 10.52 12.24 -4.38
N GLY A 240 9.99 11.01 -4.33
CA GLY A 240 8.57 10.73 -4.51
C GLY A 240 7.74 11.22 -3.32
N GLY A 241 8.26 11.03 -2.10
CA GLY A 241 7.63 11.47 -0.86
C GLY A 241 7.73 12.98 -0.57
N ALA A 242 8.50 13.75 -1.35
CA ALA A 242 8.84 15.13 -1.04
C ALA A 242 7.60 16.01 -0.81
N LYS A 243 6.59 15.93 -1.69
CA LYS A 243 5.35 16.73 -1.56
C LYS A 243 4.62 16.46 -0.24
N ARG A 244 4.58 15.19 0.20
CA ARG A 244 3.92 14.77 1.44
C ARG A 244 4.65 15.36 2.66
N ALA A 245 5.96 15.23 2.67
CA ALA A 245 6.81 15.74 3.74
C ALA A 245 6.78 17.28 3.81
N THR A 246 6.88 17.98 2.67
CA THR A 246 6.77 19.45 2.62
C THR A 246 5.40 19.94 3.11
N ALA A 247 4.30 19.25 2.82
CA ALA A 247 2.97 19.63 3.32
C ALA A 247 2.88 19.61 4.85
N ILE A 248 3.54 18.65 5.51
CA ILE A 248 3.65 18.61 6.98
C ILE A 248 4.53 19.76 7.47
N ALA A 249 5.70 19.94 6.86
CA ALA A 249 6.68 20.97 7.24
C ALA A 249 6.08 22.39 7.15
N GLU A 250 5.41 22.73 6.05
CA GLU A 250 4.76 24.03 5.85
C GLU A 250 3.65 24.27 6.87
N LYS A 251 2.85 23.23 7.18
CA LYS A 251 1.75 23.36 8.13
C LYS A 251 2.23 23.54 9.57
N LEU A 252 3.33 22.88 9.94
CA LEU A 252 3.95 22.98 11.26
C LEU A 252 5.00 24.10 11.35
N GLN A 253 5.27 24.81 10.25
CA GLN A 253 6.33 25.83 10.14
C GLN A 253 7.72 25.29 10.52
N MET A 254 7.99 24.03 10.17
CA MET A 254 9.25 23.35 10.44
C MET A 254 10.16 23.34 9.21
N ASP A 255 11.46 23.14 9.44
CA ASP A 255 12.41 22.96 8.36
C ASP A 255 12.22 21.60 7.65
N PHE A 256 12.62 21.57 6.37
CA PHE A 256 12.48 20.41 5.50
C PHE A 256 13.84 19.98 4.93
N ALA A 257 14.08 18.68 4.89
CA ALA A 257 15.22 18.06 4.20
C ALA A 257 14.76 16.91 3.29
N LEU A 258 15.56 16.64 2.26
CA LEU A 258 15.28 15.63 1.24
C LEU A 258 16.49 14.72 1.05
N ILE A 259 16.25 13.42 1.05
CA ILE A 259 17.25 12.44 0.65
C ILE A 259 16.99 12.06 -0.81
N HIS A 260 18.00 12.23 -1.66
CA HIS A 260 17.95 11.89 -3.06
C HIS A 260 18.94 10.78 -3.38
N LYS A 261 18.49 9.77 -4.14
CA LYS A 261 19.37 8.71 -4.66
C LYS A 261 19.98 9.14 -5.99
N GLU A 262 21.28 9.39 -6.03
CA GLU A 262 21.96 9.63 -7.30
C GLU A 262 21.94 8.37 -8.17
N ARG A 263 21.69 8.56 -9.47
CA ARG A 263 21.72 7.47 -10.44
C ARG A 263 23.17 7.14 -10.76
N ARG A 264 23.56 5.87 -10.56
CA ARG A 264 24.87 5.34 -10.96
C ARG A 264 25.16 5.73 -12.41
N ARG A 265 26.22 6.51 -12.62
CA ARG A 265 26.86 6.60 -13.93
C ARG A 265 27.79 5.40 -14.06
N PRO A 266 27.69 4.60 -15.15
CA PRO A 266 28.52 3.40 -15.32
C PRO A 266 30.03 3.70 -15.29
N ASP A 267 30.43 4.96 -15.46
CA ASP A 267 31.79 5.38 -15.75
C ASP A 267 32.57 5.87 -14.51
N LYS A 268 31.94 5.93 -13.33
CA LYS A 268 32.61 6.37 -12.09
C LYS A 268 32.24 5.52 -10.87
N PRO A 269 33.22 5.02 -10.09
CA PRO A 269 32.96 4.48 -8.76
C PRO A 269 32.61 5.64 -7.82
N GLN A 270 31.32 5.93 -7.65
CA GLN A 270 30.87 6.86 -6.61
C GLN A 270 30.78 6.14 -5.26
N LYS A 271 31.31 6.79 -4.21
CA LYS A 271 31.34 6.27 -2.83
C LYS A 271 30.01 6.36 -2.07
N HIS A 272 29.05 7.17 -2.55
CA HIS A 272 27.76 7.36 -1.86
C HIS A 272 26.60 7.32 -2.84
N ASP A 273 25.72 6.31 -2.69
CA ASP A 273 24.50 6.13 -3.50
C ASP A 273 23.37 7.13 -3.09
N LEU A 274 23.54 7.92 -2.02
CA LEU A 274 22.53 8.82 -1.44
C LEU A 274 23.13 10.20 -1.13
N MET A 275 22.37 11.26 -1.38
CA MET A 275 22.69 12.65 -1.10
C MET A 275 21.60 13.23 -0.18
N LEU A 276 22.01 13.96 0.86
CA LEU A 276 21.12 14.73 1.72
C LEU A 276 21.11 16.20 1.28
N VAL A 277 19.92 16.79 1.16
CA VAL A 277 19.70 18.21 0.90
C VAL A 277 18.90 18.79 2.06
N GLY A 278 19.46 19.79 2.75
CA GLY A 278 18.92 20.36 3.98
C GLY A 278 19.87 20.16 5.16
N ASP A 279 19.75 20.99 6.20
CA ASP A 279 20.57 20.88 7.42
C ASP A 279 19.82 20.08 8.50
N VAL A 280 20.50 19.08 9.04
CA VAL A 280 19.96 18.14 10.04
C VAL A 280 20.86 18.03 11.27
N ARG A 281 21.97 18.77 11.30
CA ARG A 281 22.98 18.65 12.35
C ARG A 281 22.40 19.13 13.69
N ASP A 282 22.64 18.34 14.73
CA ASP A 282 22.21 18.61 16.11
C ASP A 282 20.68 18.72 16.28
N ARG A 283 19.90 18.18 15.32
CA ARG A 283 18.44 18.25 15.31
C ARG A 283 17.77 16.89 15.29
N VAL A 284 16.55 16.87 15.81
CA VAL A 284 15.64 15.73 15.67
C VAL A 284 15.15 15.65 14.23
N CYS A 285 15.17 14.47 13.63
CA CYS A 285 14.69 14.24 12.28
C CYS A 285 13.44 13.36 12.29
N ILE A 286 12.42 13.74 11.51
CA ILE A 286 11.18 12.97 11.35
C ILE A 286 11.05 12.58 9.88
N LEU A 287 11.36 11.32 9.58
CA LEU A 287 11.18 10.73 8.26
C LEU A 287 9.69 10.52 7.98
N ILE A 288 9.18 11.09 6.89
CA ILE A 288 7.77 10.97 6.46
C ILE A 288 7.70 10.13 5.19
N ASP A 289 6.91 9.05 5.23
CA ASP A 289 6.68 8.20 4.06
C ASP A 289 5.23 7.68 4.01
N ASP A 290 4.80 7.21 2.85
CA ASP A 290 3.46 6.63 2.69
C ASP A 290 3.42 5.17 3.16
N MET A 291 4.41 4.37 2.80
CA MET A 291 4.44 2.94 3.07
C MET A 291 5.83 2.44 3.40
N LEU A 292 5.91 1.55 4.38
CA LEU A 292 7.13 0.89 4.79
C LEU A 292 6.97 -0.62 4.63
N ASP A 293 7.70 -1.16 3.66
CA ASP A 293 7.64 -2.58 3.28
C ASP A 293 8.86 -3.36 3.80
N THR A 294 9.98 -3.38 3.09
CA THR A 294 11.21 -4.03 3.60
C THR A 294 11.98 -3.16 4.59
N SER A 295 11.59 -1.91 4.81
CA SER A 295 12.34 -0.92 5.60
C SER A 295 13.75 -0.58 5.08
N PHE A 296 14.14 -1.02 3.88
CA PHE A 296 15.50 -0.79 3.38
C PHE A 296 15.80 0.70 3.16
N THR A 297 14.89 1.44 2.53
CA THR A 297 15.08 2.86 2.22
C THR A 297 15.14 3.68 3.51
N VAL A 298 14.17 3.51 4.41
CA VAL A 298 14.07 4.28 5.66
C VAL A 298 15.27 4.04 6.60
N THR A 299 15.78 2.81 6.68
CA THR A 299 16.95 2.52 7.55
C THR A 299 18.26 3.02 6.96
N LYS A 300 18.40 3.07 5.62
CA LYS A 300 19.50 3.77 4.96
C LYS A 300 19.42 5.27 5.15
N ALA A 301 18.23 5.84 5.05
CA ALA A 301 17.98 7.25 5.32
C ALA A 301 18.37 7.60 6.77
N ALA A 302 17.94 6.78 7.74
CA ALA A 302 18.32 6.96 9.14
C ALA A 302 19.84 6.92 9.36
N LYS A 303 20.55 5.99 8.70
CA LYS A 303 22.01 5.95 8.75
C LYS A 303 22.64 7.25 8.21
N LEU A 304 22.17 7.74 7.06
CA LEU A 304 22.68 8.98 6.46
C LEU A 304 22.42 10.19 7.38
N LEU A 305 21.23 10.29 7.97
CA LEU A 305 20.89 11.35 8.92
C LEU A 305 21.80 11.32 10.16
N HIS A 306 22.02 10.13 10.71
CA HIS A 306 22.93 9.96 11.85
C HIS A 306 24.37 10.37 11.51
N GLU A 307 24.90 9.96 10.36
CA GLU A 307 26.24 10.35 9.87
C GLU A 307 26.37 11.86 9.62
N ASN A 308 25.25 12.56 9.41
CA ASN A 308 25.20 14.02 9.26
C ASN A 308 24.85 14.78 10.57
N GLY A 309 24.81 14.07 11.70
CA GLY A 309 24.70 14.69 13.03
C GLY A 309 23.28 14.81 13.57
N ALA A 310 22.29 14.10 13.02
CA ALA A 310 20.95 14.05 13.62
C ALA A 310 20.99 13.45 15.04
N THR A 311 20.29 14.08 15.99
CA THR A 311 20.30 13.67 17.42
C THR A 311 19.34 12.53 17.72
N LYS A 312 18.15 12.56 17.11
CA LYS A 312 17.15 11.48 17.14
C LYS A 312 16.49 11.36 15.78
N ILE A 313 16.07 10.15 15.44
CA ILE A 313 15.48 9.84 14.13
C ILE A 313 14.20 9.04 14.33
N TYR A 314 13.08 9.70 14.04
CA TYR A 314 11.76 9.11 13.99
C TYR A 314 11.40 8.78 12.55
N ALA A 315 10.67 7.68 12.34
CA ALA A 315 9.97 7.43 11.09
C ALA A 315 8.46 7.44 11.36
N LEU A 316 7.70 8.29 10.67
CA LEU A 316 6.25 8.38 10.76
C LEU A 316 5.66 8.03 9.38
N VAL A 317 4.99 6.87 9.32
CA VAL A 317 4.57 6.26 8.05
C VAL A 317 3.11 5.86 8.12
N THR A 318 2.39 5.99 7.00
CA THR A 318 0.97 5.59 6.97
C THR A 318 0.86 4.07 7.03
N HIS A 319 1.36 3.35 6.02
CA HIS A 319 1.16 1.91 5.88
C HIS A 319 2.41 1.13 6.29
N GLY A 320 2.41 0.53 7.49
CA GLY A 320 3.49 -0.33 7.97
C GLY A 320 3.32 -1.80 7.54
N VAL A 321 3.70 -2.16 6.31
CA VAL A 321 3.62 -3.53 5.79
C VAL A 321 4.70 -4.44 6.40
N MET A 322 5.93 -3.93 6.56
CA MET A 322 7.04 -4.59 7.29
C MET A 322 7.30 -6.06 6.91
N SER A 323 7.45 -6.34 5.61
CA SER A 323 7.69 -7.69 5.11
C SER A 323 9.16 -8.14 5.21
N GLY A 324 9.38 -9.46 5.15
CA GLY A 324 10.71 -10.05 5.13
C GLY A 324 11.52 -9.75 6.39
N ASP A 325 12.73 -9.21 6.21
CA ASP A 325 13.67 -8.88 7.29
C ASP A 325 13.49 -7.45 7.84
N ALA A 326 12.35 -6.81 7.57
CA ALA A 326 12.05 -5.43 7.96
C ALA A 326 12.25 -5.15 9.46
N LEU A 327 11.73 -6.02 10.33
CA LEU A 327 11.81 -5.83 11.79
C LEU A 327 13.25 -5.90 12.29
N GLU A 328 14.02 -6.89 11.83
CA GLU A 328 15.44 -7.02 12.18
C GLU A 328 16.24 -5.79 11.71
N ARG A 329 15.92 -5.30 10.50
CA ARG A 329 16.56 -4.12 9.93
C ARG A 329 16.24 -2.86 10.75
N ILE A 330 14.99 -2.68 11.17
CA ILE A 330 14.58 -1.57 12.04
C ILE A 330 15.32 -1.63 13.38
N GLU A 331 15.34 -2.80 14.03
CA GLU A 331 15.96 -2.97 15.34
C GLU A 331 17.45 -2.59 15.30
N LYS A 332 18.18 -3.07 14.28
CA LYS A 332 19.62 -2.80 14.08
C LYS A 332 19.94 -1.41 13.53
N SER A 333 18.94 -0.61 13.15
CA SER A 333 19.14 0.70 12.54
C SER A 333 19.29 1.84 13.55
N TYR A 334 19.66 3.01 13.03
CA TYR A 334 19.72 4.28 13.76
C TYR A 334 18.35 4.94 13.99
N LEU A 335 17.24 4.25 13.69
CA LEU A 335 15.91 4.73 14.07
C LEU A 335 15.73 4.58 15.57
N ASP A 336 15.25 5.65 16.22
CA ASP A 336 14.83 5.64 17.62
C ASP A 336 13.42 5.07 17.77
N LYS A 337 12.52 5.43 16.85
CA LYS A 337 11.15 4.94 16.84
C LYS A 337 10.57 4.91 15.42
N VAL A 338 9.77 3.89 15.15
CA VAL A 338 8.97 3.75 13.95
C VAL A 338 7.51 3.83 14.34
N ILE A 339 6.85 4.88 13.91
CA ILE A 339 5.46 5.20 14.18
C ILE A 339 4.66 4.90 12.91
N VAL A 340 3.74 3.95 12.99
CA VAL A 340 2.90 3.54 11.86
C VAL A 340 1.42 3.64 12.19
N SER A 341 0.56 3.80 11.20
CA SER A 341 -0.88 3.73 11.45
C SER A 341 -1.35 2.28 11.62
N ASP A 342 -2.54 2.09 12.17
CA ASP A 342 -3.28 0.81 12.20
C ASP A 342 -4.05 0.51 10.89
N SER A 343 -3.63 1.08 9.74
CA SER A 343 -4.13 0.70 8.40
C SER A 343 -3.68 -0.68 7.91
N VAL A 344 -2.66 -1.22 8.59
CA VAL A 344 -2.18 -2.60 8.52
C VAL A 344 -2.10 -3.06 9.98
N PRO A 345 -2.48 -4.30 10.34
CA PRO A 345 -2.41 -4.76 11.73
C PRO A 345 -0.96 -4.79 12.22
N GLN A 346 -0.73 -4.30 13.44
CA GLN A 346 0.61 -4.06 13.98
C GLN A 346 0.88 -4.81 15.29
N GLU A 347 -0.07 -5.58 15.80
CA GLU A 347 0.03 -6.28 17.09
C GLU A 347 1.22 -7.25 17.10
N ASP A 348 1.45 -7.95 15.99
CA ASP A 348 2.62 -8.81 15.84
C ASP A 348 3.93 -8.03 15.73
N HIS A 349 3.93 -6.90 15.04
CA HIS A 349 5.12 -6.07 14.84
C HIS A 349 5.57 -5.42 16.14
N THR A 350 4.65 -4.79 16.88
CA THR A 350 4.88 -4.16 18.18
C THR A 350 5.32 -5.15 19.26
N ARG A 351 4.80 -6.38 19.24
CA ARG A 351 5.29 -7.46 20.13
C ARG A 351 6.72 -7.89 19.84
N LYS A 352 7.13 -7.86 18.57
CA LYS A 352 8.45 -8.36 18.11
C LYS A 352 9.55 -7.29 18.08
N CYS A 353 9.19 -6.01 18.00
CA CYS A 353 10.14 -4.90 17.87
C CYS A 353 9.72 -3.73 18.76
N SER A 354 10.59 -3.39 19.72
CA SER A 354 10.33 -2.37 20.74
C SER A 354 10.30 -0.93 20.19
N LYS A 355 10.94 -0.72 19.03
CA LYS A 355 10.97 0.58 18.35
C LYS A 355 9.66 0.93 17.66
N ILE A 356 8.74 -0.04 17.49
CA ILE A 356 7.49 0.18 16.76
C ILE A 356 6.41 0.68 17.70
N SER A 357 5.68 1.70 17.25
CA SER A 357 4.47 2.19 17.90
C SER A 357 3.40 2.53 16.87
N THR A 358 2.16 2.62 17.33
CA THR A 358 1.02 2.83 16.46
C THR A 358 0.24 4.10 16.79
N PHE A 359 -0.35 4.71 15.78
CA PHE A 359 -1.43 5.68 15.93
C PHE A 359 -2.67 5.16 15.20
N THR A 360 -3.85 5.52 15.71
CA THR A 360 -5.11 5.00 15.15
C THR A 360 -5.71 5.91 14.10
N ILE A 361 -6.23 5.32 13.03
CA ILE A 361 -7.03 5.97 11.98
C ILE A 361 -8.53 5.79 12.21
N ALA A 362 -8.94 5.07 13.25
CA ALA A 362 -10.34 4.86 13.58
C ALA A 362 -11.19 6.15 13.65
N PRO A 363 -10.70 7.27 14.23
CA PRO A 363 -11.48 8.52 14.24
C PRO A 363 -11.79 9.05 12.84
N LEU A 364 -10.82 8.96 11.92
CA LEU A 364 -10.97 9.43 10.54
C LEU A 364 -11.95 8.56 9.76
N PHE A 365 -11.85 7.24 9.88
CA PHE A 365 -12.74 6.32 9.18
C PHE A 365 -14.16 6.31 9.77
N ALA A 366 -14.31 6.40 11.09
CA ALA A 366 -15.62 6.56 11.72
C ALA A 366 -16.30 7.83 11.21
N GLU A 367 -15.60 8.97 11.22
CA GLU A 367 -16.18 10.21 10.76
C GLU A 367 -16.48 10.22 9.26
N ALA A 368 -15.62 9.61 8.43
CA ALA A 368 -15.89 9.43 7.00
C ALA A 368 -17.18 8.62 6.78
N ILE A 369 -17.31 7.46 7.44
CA ILE A 369 -18.49 6.60 7.36
C ILE A 369 -19.76 7.36 7.80
N ARG A 370 -19.70 8.09 8.93
CA ARG A 370 -20.83 8.89 9.42
C ARG A 370 -21.26 9.95 8.40
N ARG A 371 -20.30 10.69 7.83
CA ARG A 371 -20.58 11.74 6.85
C ARG A 371 -21.18 11.18 5.57
N ILE A 372 -20.60 10.12 5.03
CA ILE A 372 -21.08 9.44 3.82
C ILE A 372 -22.52 8.94 4.03
N HIS A 373 -22.78 8.31 5.18
CA HIS A 373 -24.11 7.81 5.53
C HIS A 373 -25.16 8.92 5.60
N ASN A 374 -24.79 10.10 6.13
CA ASN A 374 -25.69 11.25 6.27
C ASN A 374 -25.73 12.18 5.04
N GLY A 375 -24.94 11.89 3.99
CA GLY A 375 -24.79 12.79 2.84
C GLY A 375 -24.08 14.12 3.16
N GLU A 376 -23.26 14.14 4.21
CA GLU A 376 -22.44 15.28 4.60
C GLU A 376 -21.10 15.30 3.84
N SER A 377 -20.49 16.48 3.69
CA SER A 377 -19.22 16.59 2.97
C SER A 377 -18.08 15.89 3.72
N VAL A 378 -17.41 14.95 3.06
CA VAL A 378 -16.16 14.31 3.53
C VAL A 378 -14.96 15.26 3.38
N SER A 379 -15.07 16.30 2.56
CA SER A 379 -13.94 17.18 2.23
C SER A 379 -13.33 17.90 3.43
N MET A 380 -14.12 18.10 4.50
CA MET A 380 -13.68 18.73 5.75
C MET A 380 -12.62 17.90 6.47
N LEU A 381 -12.58 16.57 6.25
CA LEU A 381 -11.62 15.67 6.89
C LEU A 381 -10.20 15.81 6.34
N PHE A 382 -10.04 16.52 5.22
CA PHE A 382 -8.72 16.87 4.68
C PHE A 382 -8.14 18.13 5.31
N ASP A 383 -8.92 18.90 6.10
CA ASP A 383 -8.41 20.04 6.84
C ASP A 383 -7.70 19.56 8.12
N PRO A 384 -6.39 19.82 8.29
CA PRO A 384 -5.67 19.47 9.52
C PRO A 384 -6.24 20.10 10.79
N ASN A 385 -6.94 21.24 10.67
CA ASN A 385 -7.55 21.93 11.80
C ASN A 385 -8.88 21.28 12.23
N TYR A 386 -9.44 20.38 11.43
CA TYR A 386 -10.70 19.72 11.77
C TYR A 386 -10.50 18.75 12.94
N GLU A 387 -11.30 18.90 14.00
CA GLU A 387 -11.28 17.99 15.13
C GLU A 387 -12.10 16.73 14.83
N LEU A 388 -11.41 15.59 14.81
CA LEU A 388 -12.04 14.28 14.73
C LEU A 388 -12.54 13.95 16.14
N PHE A 389 -13.85 13.75 16.29
CA PHE A 389 -14.45 13.37 17.58
C PHE A 389 -14.12 11.94 17.97
#